data_AF-A0A843GTX2-F1
#
_entry.id   AF-A0A843GTX2-F1
#
_cell.length_a   1.000
_cell.length_b   1.000
_cell.length_c   1.000
_cell.angle_alpha   90.00
_cell.angle_beta   90.00
_cell.angle_gamma   90.00
#
_symmetry.space_group_name_H-M   'P 1'
#
loop_
_entity.id
_entity.type
_entity.pdbx_description
1 polymer ?
#
loop_
_entity_poly.entity_id
_entity_poly.type
_entity_poly.pdbx_seq_one_letter_code
_entity_poly.pdbx_strand_id
1 'polypeptide(L)'
;MAEHSIIRKLVSLVTKHEIISIGTKYFPTTPLETEYVDMFNYTQTMLMEIDKAHITTESIFTNLVRDVGRENIPENHSFYELLPAQDKVEEYALVSNIIMGSDRYMYVELSEPSYIINLFTDIILRENGEIIERSETEIVSRLMSKNDAIRVAIRLVGIGLDNGIRVRAAAGMTGAAAIERSIKFNKEVGDSPGVAFTKLGGEYALVLDTPFKLAESEPPEFQQYLFIDIVDSTNFISKYGRNKLVELMTSVKEFMEDCEGQIEGYREGGDDLIA
;
A
#
# COMPACT_ATOMS: atom_id res chain seq x y z
N MET A 1 6.96 18.41 26.27
CA MET A 1 5.47 18.39 26.15
C MET A 1 4.81 19.76 26.36
N ALA A 2 5.28 20.63 27.26
CA ALA A 2 4.70 21.97 27.46
C ALA A 2 5.07 23.01 26.37
N GLU A 3 6.21 22.85 25.69
CA GLU A 3 6.79 23.88 24.81
C GLU A 3 6.02 24.13 23.50
N HIS A 4 5.28 23.14 22.97
CA HIS A 4 4.55 23.31 21.71
C HIS A 4 3.10 23.79 21.88
N SER A 5 2.58 23.91 23.11
CA SER A 5 1.17 24.27 23.33
C SER A 5 0.84 25.71 22.89
N ILE A 6 1.80 26.62 23.03
CA ILE A 6 1.67 28.04 22.64
C ILE A 6 1.75 28.16 21.12
N ILE A 7 2.75 27.50 20.50
CA ILE A 7 2.93 27.48 19.05
C ILE A 7 1.70 26.87 18.38
N ARG A 8 1.19 25.74 18.88
CA ARG A 8 -0.01 25.08 18.35
C ARG A 8 -1.22 26.02 18.33
N LYS A 9 -1.43 26.79 19.41
CA LYS A 9 -2.51 27.78 19.49
C LYS A 9 -2.32 28.96 18.54
N LEU A 10 -1.09 29.49 18.43
CA LEU A 10 -0.79 30.59 17.53
C LEU A 10 -1.00 30.20 16.07
N VAL A 11 -0.45 29.06 15.65
CA VAL A 11 -0.58 28.57 14.28
C VAL A 11 -2.04 28.25 13.97
N SER A 12 -2.75 27.54 14.85
CA SER A 12 -4.18 27.25 14.66
C SER A 12 -5.02 28.52 14.54
N LEU A 13 -4.70 29.59 15.27
CA LEU A 13 -5.40 30.86 15.17
C LEU A 13 -5.12 31.61 13.87
N VAL A 14 -3.89 31.53 13.35
CA VAL A 14 -3.47 32.16 12.08
C VAL A 14 -4.04 31.39 10.89
N THR A 15 -3.91 30.07 10.89
CA THR A 15 -4.33 29.23 9.77
C THR A 15 -5.83 28.92 9.81
N LYS A 16 -6.48 29.03 10.97
CA LYS A 16 -7.86 28.59 11.24
C LYS A 16 -8.08 27.07 11.10
N HIS A 17 -7.00 26.30 11.14
CA HIS A 17 -7.04 24.84 10.99
C HIS A 17 -6.61 24.15 12.29
N GLU A 18 -7.01 22.89 12.45
CA GLU A 18 -6.57 22.06 13.57
C GLU A 18 -5.16 21.56 13.31
N ILE A 19 -4.25 21.84 14.24
CA ILE A 19 -2.90 21.27 14.21
C ILE A 19 -2.98 19.93 14.92
N ILE A 20 -2.73 18.82 14.23
CA ILE A 20 -2.79 17.45 14.77
C ILE A 20 -1.54 17.16 15.60
N SER A 21 -0.34 17.49 15.08
CA SER A 21 0.94 17.29 15.76
C SER A 21 2.01 18.33 15.36
N ILE A 22 3.06 18.44 16.19
CA ILE A 22 4.25 19.28 15.98
C ILE A 22 5.46 18.43 16.39
N GLY A 23 6.33 18.06 15.43
CA GLY A 23 7.29 16.96 15.56
C GLY A 23 6.59 15.60 15.63
N THR A 24 7.35 14.49 15.65
CA THR A 24 6.82 13.13 15.68
C THR A 24 7.01 12.44 17.04
N LYS A 25 5.98 11.72 17.50
CA LYS A 25 6.07 10.83 18.67
C LYS A 25 6.43 9.38 18.31
N TYR A 26 6.75 9.12 17.05
CA TYR A 26 7.10 7.80 16.56
C TYR A 26 8.42 7.32 17.21
N PHE A 27 8.43 6.08 17.72
CA PHE A 27 9.62 5.45 18.27
C PHE A 27 10.23 4.53 17.20
N PRO A 28 11.34 4.94 16.55
CA PRO A 28 11.95 4.15 15.49
C PRO A 28 12.55 2.86 16.03
N THR A 29 12.42 1.80 15.22
CA THR A 29 12.92 0.46 15.52
C THR A 29 14.00 0.01 14.55
N THR A 30 14.12 0.67 13.40
CA THR A 30 15.19 0.46 12.43
C THR A 30 16.12 1.68 12.29
N PRO A 31 17.37 1.50 11.79
CA PRO A 31 18.27 2.63 11.54
C PRO A 31 17.71 3.65 10.54
N LEU A 32 17.04 3.17 9.48
CA LEU A 32 16.40 4.02 8.47
C LEU A 32 15.26 4.86 9.08
N GLU A 33 14.39 4.22 9.87
CA GLU A 33 13.33 4.92 10.60
C GLU A 33 13.90 5.99 11.52
N THR A 34 15.04 5.71 12.17
CA THR A 34 15.70 6.65 13.08
C THR A 34 16.13 7.91 12.34
N GLU A 35 16.78 7.78 11.18
CA GLU A 35 17.23 8.90 10.37
C GLU A 35 16.07 9.82 9.95
N TYR A 36 14.97 9.24 9.45
CA TYR A 36 13.81 10.02 9.04
C TYR A 36 13.11 10.69 10.22
N VAL A 37 12.93 9.97 11.33
CA VAL A 37 12.30 10.50 12.55
C VAL A 37 13.11 11.66 13.11
N ASP A 38 14.43 11.52 13.14
CA ASP A 38 15.34 12.58 13.58
C ASP A 38 15.25 13.81 12.66
N MET A 39 15.15 13.62 11.35
CA MET A 39 14.93 14.70 10.39
C MET A 39 13.58 15.42 10.62
N PHE A 40 12.48 14.67 10.82
CA PHE A 40 11.16 15.25 11.10
C PHE A 40 11.15 16.06 12.40
N ASN A 41 11.82 15.55 13.43
CA ASN A 41 11.95 16.22 14.71
C ASN A 41 12.85 17.45 14.64
N TYR A 42 13.95 17.37 13.89
CA TYR A 42 14.87 18.49 13.68
C TYR A 42 14.20 19.65 12.94
N THR A 43 13.41 19.35 11.91
CA THR A 43 12.71 20.34 11.08
C THR A 43 11.45 20.91 11.74
N GLN A 44 11.02 20.37 12.89
CA GLN A 44 9.79 20.75 13.59
C GLN A 44 8.55 20.75 12.69
N THR A 45 8.40 19.68 11.89
CA THR A 45 7.27 19.53 10.96
C THR A 45 5.93 19.56 11.72
N MET A 46 4.92 20.20 11.15
CA MET A 46 3.57 20.25 11.72
C MET A 46 2.56 19.53 10.81
N LEU A 47 1.75 18.66 11.39
CA LEU A 47 0.63 18.04 10.71
C LEU A 47 -0.64 18.87 10.97
N MET A 48 -1.33 19.28 9.92
CA MET A 48 -2.51 20.14 9.99
C MET A 48 -3.68 19.48 9.27
N GLU A 49 -4.84 19.44 9.93
CA GLU A 49 -6.09 18.99 9.34
C GLU A 49 -6.76 20.18 8.64
N ILE A 50 -6.83 20.12 7.31
CA ILE A 50 -7.49 21.16 6.50
C ILE A 50 -9.01 21.01 6.64
N ASP A 51 -9.50 19.81 6.36
CA ASP A 51 -10.89 19.43 6.55
C ASP A 51 -10.94 18.17 7.42
N LYS A 52 -11.93 18.10 8.30
CA LYS A 52 -12.07 16.96 9.20
C LYS A 52 -12.28 15.68 8.39
N ALA A 53 -11.42 14.68 8.61
CA ALA A 53 -11.56 13.40 7.94
C ALA A 53 -12.84 12.69 8.42
N HIS A 54 -13.83 12.54 7.56
CA HIS A 54 -15.01 11.73 7.84
C HIS A 54 -14.72 10.27 7.51
N ILE A 55 -14.20 9.53 8.49
CA ILE A 55 -13.85 8.12 8.33
C ILE A 55 -15.08 7.25 8.57
N THR A 56 -15.73 6.84 7.48
CA THR A 56 -16.82 5.85 7.48
C THR A 56 -16.41 4.60 6.71
N THR A 57 -17.08 3.47 6.96
CA THR A 57 -16.88 2.23 6.19
C THR A 57 -17.00 2.46 4.67
N GLU A 58 -17.96 3.28 4.24
CA GLU A 58 -18.15 3.65 2.83
C GLU A 58 -16.97 4.48 2.28
N SER A 59 -16.45 5.43 3.04
CA SER A 59 -15.28 6.21 2.64
C SER A 59 -14.02 5.33 2.53
N ILE A 60 -13.89 4.33 3.41
CA ILE A 60 -12.78 3.37 3.38
C ILE A 60 -12.88 2.50 2.13
N PHE A 61 -14.07 2.00 1.83
CA PHE A 61 -14.29 1.22 0.62
C PHE A 61 -14.04 2.05 -0.65
N THR A 62 -14.53 3.29 -0.71
CA THR A 62 -14.26 4.20 -1.83
C THR A 62 -12.76 4.43 -2.02
N ASN A 63 -12.02 4.62 -0.92
CA ASN A 63 -10.56 4.74 -0.98
C ASN A 63 -9.91 3.44 -1.46
N LEU A 64 -10.38 2.27 -1.02
CA LEU A 64 -9.87 0.97 -1.50
C LEU A 64 -10.02 0.85 -3.02
N VAL A 65 -11.21 1.15 -3.55
CA VAL A 65 -11.51 1.09 -4.99
C VAL A 65 -10.58 2.03 -5.77
N ARG A 66 -10.35 3.25 -5.27
CA ARG A 66 -9.39 4.19 -5.88
C ARG A 66 -7.95 3.66 -5.84
N ASP A 67 -7.54 3.13 -4.69
CA ASP A 67 -6.16 2.75 -4.41
C ASP A 67 -5.75 1.43 -5.12
N VAL A 68 -6.71 0.53 -5.34
CA VAL A 68 -6.50 -0.79 -5.99
C VAL A 68 -6.91 -0.79 -7.47
N GLY A 69 -7.70 0.19 -7.91
CA GLY A 69 -8.30 0.25 -9.24
C GLY A 69 -9.66 -0.44 -9.27
N ARG A 70 -10.66 0.21 -9.88
CA ARG A 70 -12.04 -0.30 -9.93
C ARG A 70 -12.14 -1.61 -10.69
N GLU A 71 -11.32 -1.78 -11.72
CA GLU A 71 -11.20 -2.97 -12.54
C GLU A 71 -10.74 -4.21 -11.76
N ASN A 72 -10.06 -3.99 -10.63
CA ASN A 72 -9.55 -5.03 -9.74
C ASN A 72 -10.54 -5.40 -8.61
N ILE A 73 -11.70 -4.73 -8.53
CA ILE A 73 -12.75 -5.01 -7.54
C ILE A 73 -13.95 -5.66 -8.24
N PRO A 74 -14.27 -6.93 -7.94
CA PRO A 74 -15.42 -7.62 -8.53
C PRO A 74 -16.74 -6.92 -8.19
N GLU A 75 -17.71 -6.88 -9.08
CA GLU A 75 -19.01 -6.24 -8.80
C GLU A 75 -19.80 -6.98 -7.71
N ASN A 76 -19.66 -8.31 -7.68
CA ASN A 76 -20.29 -9.24 -6.75
C ASN A 76 -19.44 -9.45 -5.48
N HIS A 77 -19.24 -8.38 -4.72
CA HIS A 77 -18.51 -8.43 -3.45
C HIS A 77 -19.39 -8.00 -2.27
N SER A 78 -18.95 -8.37 -1.07
CA SER A 78 -19.45 -7.79 0.18
C SER A 78 -18.29 -7.19 0.96
N PHE A 79 -18.47 -5.98 1.48
CA PHE A 79 -17.46 -5.27 2.26
C PHE A 79 -17.84 -5.26 3.74
N TYR A 80 -16.97 -5.82 4.58
CA TYR A 80 -17.20 -5.97 6.02
C TYR A 80 -16.24 -5.09 6.81
N GLU A 81 -16.78 -4.38 7.80
CA GLU A 81 -16.01 -3.77 8.88
C GLU A 81 -15.90 -4.77 10.03
N LEU A 82 -14.70 -5.29 10.28
CA LEU A 82 -14.41 -6.23 11.36
C LEU A 82 -14.02 -5.50 12.65
N LEU A 83 -13.40 -4.32 12.48
CA LEU A 83 -13.08 -3.39 13.55
C LEU A 83 -13.21 -1.97 13.01
N PRO A 84 -14.00 -1.10 13.66
CA PRO A 84 -14.16 0.28 13.20
C PRO A 84 -12.82 1.00 13.19
N ALA A 85 -12.64 1.90 12.21
CA ALA A 85 -11.52 2.83 12.25
C ALA A 85 -11.53 3.64 13.54
N GLN A 86 -10.34 3.96 14.02
CA GLN A 86 -10.23 4.90 15.13
C GLN A 86 -10.49 6.30 14.58
N ASP A 87 -11.45 7.04 15.16
CA ASP A 87 -11.71 8.46 14.84
C ASP A 87 -10.63 9.37 15.45
N LYS A 88 -9.37 8.99 15.20
CA LYS A 88 -8.17 9.72 15.56
C LYS A 88 -7.22 9.62 14.38
N VAL A 89 -6.85 10.77 13.84
CA VAL A 89 -5.74 10.85 12.89
C VAL A 89 -4.47 10.48 13.64
N GLU A 90 -4.06 9.22 13.53
CA GLU A 90 -2.81 8.75 14.10
C GLU A 90 -1.64 9.23 13.25
N GLU A 91 -0.89 10.18 13.81
CA GLU A 91 0.41 10.61 13.30
C GLU A 91 1.29 9.42 12.91
N TYR A 92 1.26 8.33 13.71
CA TYR A 92 1.98 7.09 13.44
C TYR A 92 1.67 6.51 12.06
N ALA A 93 0.39 6.44 11.67
CA ALA A 93 -0.01 5.86 10.39
C ALA A 93 0.41 6.73 9.19
N LEU A 94 0.43 8.05 9.37
CA LEU A 94 0.85 8.99 8.34
C LEU A 94 2.38 8.99 8.18
N VAL A 95 3.11 9.03 9.30
CA VAL A 95 4.57 9.00 9.32
C VAL A 95 5.08 7.63 8.84
N SER A 96 4.44 6.52 9.23
CA SER A 96 4.77 5.17 8.74
C SER A 96 4.60 5.04 7.23
N ASN A 97 3.55 5.62 6.62
CA ASN A 97 3.41 5.62 5.17
C ASN A 97 4.48 6.46 4.45
N ILE A 98 5.04 7.47 5.11
CA ILE A 98 6.07 8.35 4.54
C ILE A 98 7.49 7.76 4.73
N ILE A 99 7.74 7.10 5.88
CA ILE A 99 9.07 6.63 6.30
C ILE A 99 9.30 5.16 5.95
N MET A 100 8.29 4.31 6.17
CA MET A 100 8.43 2.87 6.01
C MET A 100 8.10 2.50 4.57
N GLY A 101 8.93 1.64 3.97
CA GLY A 101 8.62 1.03 2.69
C GLY A 101 7.17 0.56 2.64
N SER A 102 6.55 0.74 1.49
CA SER A 102 5.17 0.31 1.25
C SER A 102 5.02 -1.21 1.34
N ASP A 103 6.12 -1.95 1.37
CA ASP A 103 6.14 -3.41 1.39
C ASP A 103 5.18 -4.00 2.42
N ARG A 104 4.34 -4.93 1.98
CA ARG A 104 3.42 -5.64 2.85
C ARG A 104 3.55 -7.13 2.68
N TYR A 105 3.33 -7.83 3.79
CA TYR A 105 3.18 -9.26 3.77
C TYR A 105 1.76 -9.61 3.35
N MET A 106 1.65 -10.56 2.43
CA MET A 106 0.41 -11.21 2.05
C MET A 106 0.46 -12.66 2.50
N TYR A 107 -0.52 -13.05 3.31
CA TYR A 107 -0.80 -14.44 3.62
C TYR A 107 -1.95 -14.94 2.75
N VAL A 108 -1.83 -16.15 2.23
CA VAL A 108 -2.85 -16.84 1.43
C VAL A 108 -3.01 -18.24 1.97
N GLU A 109 -4.26 -18.67 2.15
CA GLU A 109 -4.65 -19.98 2.65
C GLU A 109 -5.71 -20.59 1.73
N LEU A 110 -5.48 -21.82 1.27
CA LEU A 110 -6.43 -22.63 0.53
C LEU A 110 -7.20 -23.53 1.50
N SER A 111 -8.48 -23.75 1.23
CA SER A 111 -9.31 -24.65 2.05
C SER A 111 -8.86 -26.11 2.00
N GLU A 112 -8.13 -26.51 0.96
CA GLU A 112 -7.57 -27.85 0.79
C GLU A 112 -6.32 -27.83 -0.12
N PRO A 113 -5.41 -28.82 -0.01
CA PRO A 113 -4.23 -28.91 -0.87
C PRO A 113 -4.62 -28.96 -2.35
N SER A 114 -4.02 -28.09 -3.17
CA SER A 114 -4.33 -28.03 -4.60
C SER A 114 -3.13 -27.56 -5.42
N TYR A 115 -3.04 -28.04 -6.67
CA TYR A 115 -1.97 -27.68 -7.59
C TYR A 115 -1.96 -26.19 -7.94
N ILE A 116 -3.09 -25.48 -7.73
CA ILE A 116 -3.21 -24.04 -7.98
C ILE A 116 -2.25 -23.21 -7.11
N ILE A 117 -1.76 -23.76 -6.00
CA ILE A 117 -0.76 -23.08 -5.16
C ILE A 117 0.57 -22.82 -5.90
N ASN A 118 0.90 -23.66 -6.90
CA ASN A 118 2.04 -23.42 -7.80
C ASN A 118 1.75 -22.22 -8.71
N LEU A 119 0.54 -22.14 -9.27
CA LEU A 119 0.12 -21.00 -10.07
C LEU A 119 0.11 -19.71 -9.25
N PHE A 120 -0.30 -19.78 -7.98
CA PHE A 120 -0.28 -18.62 -7.08
C PHE A 120 1.14 -18.13 -6.85
N THR A 121 2.08 -19.05 -6.64
CA THR A 121 3.51 -18.74 -6.52
C THR A 121 4.03 -18.03 -7.76
N ASP A 122 3.73 -18.54 -8.95
CA ASP A 122 4.15 -17.94 -10.22
C ASP A 122 3.58 -16.53 -10.42
N ILE A 123 2.31 -16.31 -10.05
CA ILE A 123 1.67 -14.99 -10.14
C ILE A 123 2.34 -14.01 -9.19
N ILE A 124 2.57 -14.39 -7.94
CA ILE A 124 3.23 -13.52 -6.94
C ILE A 124 4.61 -13.10 -7.45
N LEU A 125 5.41 -14.03 -7.97
CA LEU A 125 6.73 -13.74 -8.52
C LEU A 125 6.69 -12.82 -9.74
N ARG A 126 5.72 -12.99 -10.64
CA ARG A 126 5.53 -12.10 -11.82
C ARG A 126 5.10 -10.69 -11.44
N GLU A 127 4.40 -10.55 -10.32
CA GLU A 127 3.97 -9.27 -9.76
C GLU A 127 5.06 -8.66 -8.86
N ASN A 128 6.33 -9.08 -9.03
CA ASN A 128 7.50 -8.65 -8.27
C ASN A 128 7.41 -8.91 -6.76
N GLY A 129 6.61 -9.88 -6.34
CA GLY A 129 6.57 -10.36 -4.96
C GLY A 129 7.68 -11.36 -4.66
N GLU A 130 8.01 -11.50 -3.37
CA GLU A 130 8.93 -12.51 -2.84
C GLU A 130 8.16 -13.54 -2.02
N ILE A 131 8.48 -14.83 -2.20
CA ILE A 131 7.92 -15.90 -1.36
C ILE A 131 8.79 -16.06 -0.12
N ILE A 132 8.19 -15.90 1.06
CA ILE A 132 8.86 -16.02 2.36
C ILE A 132 8.71 -17.44 2.90
N GLU A 133 7.48 -17.96 2.87
CA GLU A 133 7.15 -19.31 3.32
C GLU A 133 6.05 -19.90 2.44
N ARG A 134 6.09 -21.21 2.25
CA ARG A 134 5.09 -21.93 1.45
C ARG A 134 4.90 -23.36 1.97
N SER A 135 3.65 -23.77 2.07
CA SER A 135 3.22 -25.15 2.32
C SER A 135 2.35 -25.66 1.16
N GLU A 136 1.61 -26.75 1.37
CA GLU A 136 0.65 -27.29 0.39
C GLU A 136 -0.66 -26.49 0.33
N THR A 137 -0.97 -25.72 1.38
CA THR A 137 -2.19 -24.93 1.51
C THR A 137 -1.94 -23.46 1.80
N GLU A 138 -0.72 -23.06 2.17
CA GLU A 138 -0.44 -21.70 2.62
C GLU A 138 0.74 -21.08 1.89
N ILE A 139 0.68 -19.76 1.70
CA ILE A 139 1.78 -18.94 1.21
C ILE A 139 1.88 -17.70 2.08
N VAL A 140 3.08 -17.41 2.58
CA VAL A 140 3.47 -16.09 3.09
C VAL A 140 4.39 -15.46 2.07
N SER A 141 4.04 -14.27 1.61
CA SER A 141 4.80 -13.52 0.60
C SER A 141 4.96 -12.07 1.01
N ARG A 142 5.93 -11.38 0.42
CA ARG A 142 6.18 -9.94 0.56
C ARG A 142 5.96 -9.28 -0.80
N LEU A 143 5.14 -8.24 -0.85
CA LEU A 143 4.88 -7.44 -2.06
C LEU A 143 5.27 -5.99 -1.82
N MET A 144 5.52 -5.25 -2.90
CA MET A 144 5.99 -3.85 -2.90
C MET A 144 5.07 -2.89 -2.17
N SER A 145 3.76 -3.13 -2.18
CA SER A 145 2.79 -2.25 -1.54
C SER A 145 1.62 -3.00 -0.92
N LYS A 146 0.89 -2.33 -0.02
CA LYS A 146 -0.39 -2.83 0.48
C LYS A 146 -1.40 -3.02 -0.65
N ASN A 147 -1.42 -2.08 -1.61
CA ASN A 147 -2.38 -2.11 -2.70
C ASN A 147 -2.08 -3.28 -3.63
N ASP A 148 -0.80 -3.55 -3.91
CA ASP A 148 -0.39 -4.74 -4.65
C ASP A 148 -0.74 -6.02 -3.92
N ALA A 149 -0.48 -6.11 -2.61
CA ALA A 149 -0.86 -7.26 -1.80
C ALA A 149 -2.37 -7.53 -1.88
N ILE A 150 -3.20 -6.49 -1.78
CA ILE A 150 -4.66 -6.63 -1.89
C ILE A 150 -5.09 -7.01 -3.31
N ARG A 151 -4.56 -6.33 -4.34
CA ARG A 151 -4.87 -6.60 -5.76
C ARG A 151 -4.52 -8.04 -6.14
N VAL A 152 -3.30 -8.47 -5.81
CA VAL A 152 -2.85 -9.84 -6.07
C VAL A 152 -3.69 -10.83 -5.28
N ALA A 153 -3.97 -10.57 -3.99
CA ALA A 153 -4.85 -11.42 -3.19
C ALA A 153 -6.24 -11.60 -3.83
N ILE A 154 -6.88 -10.52 -4.30
CA ILE A 154 -8.18 -10.60 -4.99
C ILE A 154 -8.06 -11.50 -6.23
N ARG A 155 -7.02 -11.31 -7.05
CA ARG A 155 -6.76 -12.15 -8.22
C ARG A 155 -6.61 -13.63 -7.86
N LEU A 156 -5.87 -13.94 -6.80
CA LEU A 156 -5.68 -15.33 -6.34
C LEU A 156 -7.00 -15.93 -5.84
N VAL A 157 -7.82 -15.16 -5.13
CA VAL A 157 -9.16 -15.59 -4.70
C VAL A 157 -10.04 -15.93 -5.91
N GLY A 158 -10.05 -15.09 -6.95
CA GLY A 158 -10.79 -15.36 -8.18
C GLY A 158 -10.38 -16.67 -8.85
N ILE A 159 -9.06 -16.92 -8.97
CA ILE A 159 -8.54 -18.17 -9.53
C ILE A 159 -8.92 -19.38 -8.65
N GLY A 160 -8.88 -19.22 -7.33
CA GLY A 160 -9.34 -20.25 -6.39
C GLY A 160 -10.78 -20.65 -6.67
N LEU A 161 -11.67 -19.65 -6.72
CA LEU A 161 -13.10 -19.83 -6.99
C LEU A 161 -13.36 -20.50 -8.33
N ASP A 162 -12.66 -20.10 -9.39
CA ASP A 162 -12.74 -20.72 -10.73
C ASP A 162 -12.36 -22.20 -10.71
N ASN A 163 -11.54 -22.62 -9.74
CA ASN A 163 -11.10 -24.01 -9.55
C ASN A 163 -11.87 -24.74 -8.43
N GLY A 164 -12.92 -24.12 -7.87
CA GLY A 164 -13.70 -24.70 -6.77
C GLY A 164 -12.97 -24.75 -5.42
N ILE A 165 -11.84 -24.05 -5.28
CA ILE A 165 -11.05 -23.97 -4.05
C ILE A 165 -11.33 -22.64 -3.36
N ARG A 166 -11.74 -22.68 -2.09
CA ARG A 166 -11.91 -21.45 -1.31
C ARG A 166 -10.56 -20.95 -0.88
N VAL A 167 -10.32 -19.66 -1.08
CA VAL A 167 -9.06 -19.00 -0.77
C VAL A 167 -9.34 -17.84 0.17
N ARG A 168 -8.65 -17.84 1.31
CA ARG A 168 -8.56 -16.68 2.19
C ARG A 168 -7.22 -16.03 2.00
N ALA A 169 -7.22 -14.71 1.99
CA ALA A 169 -5.99 -13.94 1.98
C ALA A 169 -6.06 -12.78 2.96
N ALA A 170 -4.89 -12.33 3.40
CA ALA A 170 -4.80 -11.17 4.27
C ALA A 170 -3.51 -10.39 4.04
N ALA A 171 -3.61 -9.06 4.10
CA ALA A 171 -2.48 -8.15 4.04
C ALA A 171 -2.10 -7.64 5.45
N GLY A 172 -0.80 -7.59 5.74
CA GLY A 172 -0.26 -7.15 7.02
C GLY A 172 1.11 -6.48 6.88
N MET A 173 1.52 -5.74 7.91
CA MET A 173 2.87 -5.15 7.97
C MET A 173 3.95 -6.22 8.18
N THR A 174 3.59 -7.35 8.78
CA THR A 174 4.45 -8.52 9.00
C THR A 174 3.70 -9.79 8.62
N GLY A 175 4.43 -10.89 8.39
CA GLY A 175 3.81 -12.20 8.11
C GLY A 175 2.86 -12.64 9.23
N ALA A 176 3.27 -12.50 10.49
CA ALA A 176 2.42 -12.79 11.65
C ALA A 176 1.15 -11.94 11.66
N ALA A 177 1.26 -10.63 11.40
CA ALA A 177 0.11 -9.74 11.35
C ALA A 177 -0.85 -10.06 10.19
N ALA A 178 -0.36 -10.62 9.08
CA ALA A 178 -1.20 -11.10 7.99
C ALA A 178 -1.95 -12.39 8.39
N ILE A 179 -1.27 -13.35 9.02
CA ILE A 179 -1.86 -14.59 9.52
C ILE A 179 -2.94 -14.32 10.59
N GLU A 180 -2.62 -13.53 11.60
CA GLU A 180 -3.58 -13.16 12.67
C GLU A 180 -4.85 -12.53 12.09
N ARG A 181 -4.71 -11.74 11.02
CA ARG A 181 -5.82 -11.11 10.34
C ARG A 181 -6.67 -12.09 9.54
N SER A 182 -6.06 -13.08 8.89
CA SER A 182 -6.80 -14.18 8.26
C SER A 182 -7.58 -14.99 9.28
N ILE A 183 -6.98 -15.30 10.44
CA ILE A 183 -7.64 -15.99 11.54
C ILE A 183 -8.84 -15.19 12.06
N LYS A 184 -8.67 -13.87 12.27
CA LYS A 184 -9.76 -13.01 12.71
C LYS A 184 -10.86 -12.90 11.66
N PHE A 185 -10.50 -12.77 10.39
CA PHE A 185 -11.46 -12.78 9.28
C PHE A 185 -12.32 -14.05 9.31
N ASN A 186 -11.69 -15.23 9.42
CA ASN A 186 -12.41 -16.50 9.53
C ASN A 186 -13.31 -16.56 10.79
N LYS A 187 -12.86 -16.00 11.91
CA LYS A 187 -13.64 -15.98 13.15
C LYS A 187 -14.90 -15.11 13.05
N GLU A 188 -14.79 -13.93 12.44
CA GLU A 188 -15.87 -12.93 12.41
C GLU A 188 -16.83 -13.14 11.24
N VAL A 189 -16.32 -13.57 10.08
CA VAL A 189 -17.11 -13.75 8.85
C VAL A 189 -17.43 -15.22 8.57
N GLY A 190 -16.58 -16.14 9.03
CA GLY A 190 -16.69 -17.56 8.75
C GLY A 190 -15.77 -18.02 7.62
N ASP A 191 -15.99 -19.25 7.17
CA ASP A 191 -15.18 -19.93 6.17
C ASP A 191 -15.51 -19.48 4.74
N SER A 192 -15.35 -18.17 4.52
CA SER A 192 -15.65 -17.49 3.26
C SER A 192 -14.37 -17.09 2.53
N PRO A 193 -14.35 -17.21 1.18
CA PRO A 193 -13.27 -16.69 0.36
C PRO A 193 -13.25 -15.16 0.37
N GLY A 194 -12.05 -14.57 0.44
CA GLY A 194 -11.93 -13.12 0.53
C GLY A 194 -10.57 -12.62 0.98
N VAL A 195 -10.46 -11.31 1.10
CA VAL A 195 -9.21 -10.60 1.42
C VAL A 195 -9.42 -9.69 2.63
N ALA A 196 -8.65 -9.88 3.69
CA ALA A 196 -8.69 -9.06 4.90
C ALA A 196 -7.49 -8.10 5.00
N PHE A 197 -7.70 -6.87 5.46
CA PHE A 197 -6.65 -5.86 5.51
C PHE A 197 -6.93 -4.76 6.56
N THR A 198 -5.94 -3.90 6.79
CA THR A 198 -6.08 -2.72 7.66
C THR A 198 -6.08 -1.40 6.90
N LYS A 199 -6.85 -0.44 7.42
CA LYS A 199 -6.85 0.94 6.96
C LYS A 199 -7.24 1.86 8.13
N LEU A 200 -6.42 2.87 8.42
CA LEU A 200 -6.66 3.88 9.46
C LEU A 200 -7.00 3.26 10.85
N GLY A 201 -6.24 2.25 11.26
CA GLY A 201 -6.45 1.55 12.55
C GLY A 201 -7.67 0.63 12.61
N GLY A 202 -8.53 0.66 11.59
CA GLY A 202 -9.63 -0.28 11.41
C GLY A 202 -9.21 -1.54 10.64
N GLU A 203 -10.05 -2.56 10.71
CA GLU A 203 -9.87 -3.84 10.02
C GLU A 203 -11.09 -4.18 9.18
N TYR A 204 -10.84 -4.59 7.94
CA TYR A 204 -11.87 -4.77 6.93
C TYR A 204 -11.65 -6.06 6.16
N ALA A 205 -12.71 -6.57 5.54
CA ALA A 205 -12.65 -7.71 4.65
C ALA A 205 -13.49 -7.48 3.40
N LEU A 206 -12.94 -7.89 2.25
CA LEU A 206 -13.65 -8.02 0.99
C LEU A 206 -13.98 -9.51 0.78
N VAL A 207 -15.26 -9.85 0.84
CA VAL A 207 -15.76 -11.23 0.67
C VAL A 207 -16.24 -11.43 -0.76
N LEU A 208 -15.84 -12.55 -1.36
CA LEU A 208 -15.99 -12.84 -2.79
C LEU A 208 -16.56 -14.26 -2.97
N ASP A 209 -17.87 -14.41 -2.81
CA ASP A 209 -18.50 -15.74 -2.66
C ASP A 209 -18.75 -16.49 -3.97
N THR A 210 -18.52 -15.86 -5.13
CA THR A 210 -18.78 -16.45 -6.44
C THR A 210 -17.66 -16.16 -7.42
N PRO A 211 -17.34 -17.09 -8.34
CA PRO A 211 -16.36 -16.87 -9.41
C PRO A 211 -16.59 -15.54 -10.13
N PHE A 212 -15.50 -14.86 -10.46
CA PHE A 212 -15.54 -13.55 -11.11
C PHE A 212 -14.37 -13.39 -12.08
N LYS A 213 -14.56 -12.49 -13.05
CA LYS A 213 -13.47 -11.99 -13.88
C LYS A 213 -13.23 -10.53 -13.54
N LEU A 214 -11.97 -10.19 -13.35
CA LEU A 214 -11.57 -8.78 -13.24
C LEU A 214 -11.84 -8.08 -14.58
N ALA A 215 -12.24 -6.82 -14.53
CA ALA A 215 -12.45 -6.06 -15.74
C ALA A 215 -11.11 -5.77 -16.42
N GLU A 216 -11.12 -5.61 -17.75
CA GLU A 216 -9.96 -5.03 -18.43
C GLU A 216 -9.87 -3.54 -18.06
N SER A 217 -8.65 -3.06 -17.77
CA SER A 217 -8.47 -1.64 -17.46
C SER A 217 -8.75 -0.81 -18.70
N GLU A 218 -9.78 0.03 -18.65
CA GLU A 218 -9.92 1.10 -19.64
C GLU A 218 -8.86 2.17 -19.33
N PRO A 219 -8.02 2.56 -20.30
CA PRO A 219 -7.03 3.61 -20.07
C PRO A 219 -7.77 4.90 -19.69
N PRO A 220 -7.40 5.57 -18.59
CA PRO A 220 -8.05 6.82 -18.21
C PRO A 220 -7.93 7.86 -19.34
N GLU A 221 -8.96 8.70 -19.48
CA GLU A 221 -9.12 9.69 -20.57
C GLU A 221 -7.96 10.71 -20.66
N PHE A 222 -7.07 10.76 -19.67
CA PHE A 222 -5.90 11.64 -19.63
C PHE A 222 -4.60 10.89 -19.99
N GLN A 223 -4.40 10.66 -21.29
CA GLN A 223 -3.23 9.98 -21.87
C GLN A 223 -2.01 10.89 -22.13
N GLN A 224 -1.87 12.03 -21.44
CA GLN A 224 -0.84 13.02 -21.78
C GLN A 224 0.32 13.10 -20.78
N TYR A 225 0.26 12.35 -19.68
CA TYR A 225 1.33 12.34 -18.68
C TYR A 225 1.88 10.92 -18.48
N LEU A 226 3.20 10.80 -18.53
CA LEU A 226 3.96 9.61 -18.21
C LEU A 226 4.77 9.86 -16.94
N PHE A 227 4.55 9.02 -15.93
CA PHE A 227 5.32 8.99 -14.70
C PHE A 227 6.27 7.80 -14.75
N ILE A 228 7.57 8.06 -14.64
CA ILE A 228 8.62 7.06 -14.63
C ILE A 228 9.31 7.13 -13.26
N ASP A 229 9.54 5.97 -12.66
CA ASP A 229 10.31 5.82 -11.43
C ASP A 229 11.14 4.54 -11.49
N ILE A 230 12.35 4.55 -10.94
CA ILE A 230 13.21 3.39 -10.86
C ILE A 230 12.87 2.60 -9.59
N VAL A 231 12.31 1.41 -9.80
CA VAL A 231 12.04 0.45 -8.72
C VAL A 231 13.33 0.12 -7.96
N ASP A 232 13.29 0.23 -6.63
CA ASP A 232 14.40 -0.06 -5.73
C ASP A 232 15.69 0.74 -6.07
N SER A 233 15.52 2.01 -6.44
CA SER A 233 16.60 2.94 -6.76
C SER A 233 17.68 3.01 -5.68
N THR A 234 17.31 2.84 -4.40
CA THR A 234 18.26 2.87 -3.27
C THR A 234 19.26 1.73 -3.35
N ASN A 235 18.81 0.50 -3.60
CA ASN A 235 19.67 -0.65 -3.79
C ASN A 235 20.50 -0.52 -5.09
N PHE A 236 19.89 0.00 -6.16
CA PHE A 236 20.59 0.30 -7.40
C PHE A 236 21.76 1.27 -7.17
N ILE A 237 21.53 2.38 -6.46
CA ILE A 237 22.56 3.38 -6.10
C ILE A 237 23.64 2.73 -5.23
N SER A 238 23.26 1.90 -4.25
CA SER A 238 24.22 1.19 -3.39
C SER A 238 25.16 0.29 -4.21
N LYS A 239 24.61 -0.42 -5.21
CA LYS A 239 25.34 -1.40 -6.01
C LYS A 239 26.18 -0.80 -7.15
N TYR A 240 25.68 0.26 -7.79
CA TYR A 240 26.26 0.81 -9.02
C TYR A 240 26.73 2.26 -8.89
N GLY A 241 26.40 2.94 -7.79
CA GLY A 241 26.72 4.33 -7.54
C GLY A 241 25.73 5.30 -8.17
N ARG A 242 25.55 6.47 -7.54
CA ARG A 242 24.62 7.53 -7.98
C ARG A 242 24.90 8.02 -9.40
N ASN A 243 26.16 8.04 -9.84
CA ASN A 243 26.52 8.46 -11.20
C ASN A 243 25.85 7.57 -12.28
N LYS A 244 25.67 6.28 -12.00
CA LYS A 244 25.04 5.37 -12.96
C LYS A 244 23.53 5.60 -13.07
N LEU A 245 22.89 6.00 -11.97
CA LEU A 245 21.48 6.41 -11.96
C LEU A 245 21.28 7.67 -12.82
N VAL A 246 22.15 8.68 -12.64
CA VAL A 246 22.12 9.93 -13.42
C VAL A 246 22.25 9.63 -14.91
N GLU A 247 23.22 8.80 -15.29
CA GLU A 247 23.43 8.41 -16.70
C GLU A 247 22.19 7.72 -17.28
N LEU A 248 21.58 6.78 -16.54
CA LEU A 248 20.38 6.08 -16.96
C LEU A 248 19.19 7.04 -17.14
N MET A 249 18.89 7.85 -16.13
CA MET A 249 17.76 8.78 -16.17
C MET A 249 17.94 9.89 -17.20
N THR A 250 19.17 10.34 -17.43
CA THR A 250 19.50 11.27 -18.52
C THR A 250 19.23 10.62 -19.88
N SER A 251 19.61 9.35 -20.06
CA SER A 251 19.34 8.62 -21.29
C SER A 251 17.84 8.44 -21.55
N VAL A 252 17.05 8.18 -20.50
CA VAL A 252 15.58 8.10 -20.59
C VAL A 252 15.01 9.46 -20.98
N LYS A 253 15.44 10.54 -20.32
CA LYS A 253 15.04 11.92 -20.62
C LYS A 253 15.32 12.28 -22.08
N GLU A 254 16.55 12.06 -22.54
CA GLU A 254 16.98 12.34 -23.93
C GLU A 254 16.13 11.55 -24.93
N PHE A 255 15.90 10.26 -24.68
CA PHE A 255 15.04 9.43 -25.53
C PHE A 255 13.60 9.96 -25.63
N MET A 256 13.04 10.46 -24.53
CA MET A 256 11.70 11.03 -24.52
C MET A 256 11.63 12.35 -25.27
N GLU A 257 12.62 13.23 -25.10
CA GLU A 257 12.74 14.48 -25.86
C GLU A 257 12.92 14.20 -27.37
N ASP A 258 13.68 13.17 -27.73
CA ASP A 258 13.84 12.71 -29.12
C ASP A 258 12.53 12.17 -29.72
N CYS A 259 11.62 11.68 -28.89
CA CYS A 259 10.27 11.24 -29.27
C CYS A 259 9.24 12.39 -29.26
N GLU A 260 9.67 13.64 -29.20
CA GLU A 260 8.81 14.83 -29.09
C GLU A 260 7.99 14.89 -27.78
N GLY A 261 8.41 14.18 -26.74
CA GLY A 261 7.83 14.26 -25.40
C GLY A 261 8.29 15.52 -24.65
N GLN A 262 7.43 16.07 -23.79
CA GLN A 262 7.73 17.28 -23.01
C GLN A 262 8.00 16.91 -21.56
N ILE A 263 9.22 17.15 -21.07
CA ILE A 263 9.55 16.89 -19.66
C ILE A 263 8.93 17.98 -18.78
N GLU A 264 7.97 17.59 -17.95
CA GLU A 264 7.25 18.47 -17.03
C GLU A 264 7.93 18.53 -15.66
N GLY A 265 8.63 17.46 -15.26
CA GLY A 265 9.35 17.40 -14.00
C GLY A 265 10.47 16.38 -14.03
N TYR A 266 11.70 16.85 -13.81
CA TYR A 266 12.85 15.97 -13.59
C TYR A 266 13.85 16.67 -12.66
N ARG A 267 14.24 16.00 -11.58
CA ARG A 267 15.32 16.46 -10.70
C ARG A 267 16.60 15.77 -11.12
N GLU A 268 17.63 16.55 -11.46
CA GLU A 268 18.93 16.00 -11.82
C GLU A 268 19.48 15.12 -10.66
N GLY A 269 19.71 13.84 -10.97
CA GLY A 269 20.13 12.82 -9.99
C GLY A 269 19.02 12.28 -9.08
N GLY A 270 17.76 12.54 -9.42
CA GLY A 270 16.58 11.78 -8.99
C GLY A 270 16.38 10.51 -9.82
N ASP A 271 15.53 9.64 -9.31
CA ASP A 271 15.06 8.37 -9.86
C ASP A 271 13.69 8.48 -10.55
N ASP A 272 13.02 9.62 -10.39
CA ASP A 272 11.70 9.91 -10.91
C ASP A 272 11.72 10.95 -12.06
N LEU A 273 10.78 10.82 -12.99
CA LEU A 273 10.57 11.73 -14.12
C LEU A 273 9.09 11.79 -14.49
N ILE A 274 8.61 13.00 -14.82
CA ILE A 274 7.27 13.29 -15.32
C ILE A 274 7.41 13.96 -16.68
N ALA A 275 6.70 13.45 -17.67
CA ALA A 275 6.64 14.00 -19.02
C ALA A 275 5.26 13.80 -19.66
#